data_AF-A0A1F3XBK2-F1
#
_entry.id   AF-A0A1F3XBK2-F1
#
_cell.length_a   1.000
_cell.length_b   1.000
_cell.length_c   1.000
_cell.angle_alpha   90.00
_cell.angle_beta   90.00
_cell.angle_gamma   90.00
#
_symmetry.space_group_name_H-M   'P 1'
#
loop_
_entity.id
_entity.type
_entity.pdbx_description
1 polymer ?
#
loop_
_entity_poly.entity_id
_entity_poly.type
_entity_poly.pdbx_seq_one_letter_code
_entity_poly.pdbx_strand_id
1 'polypeptide(L)'
;MARRIEEKVVKAMKEAKTAPEMTKSWWTQRPGFVPPAGGSSETAYWEKRKPEMISTYAHNQLTQMIDRGILDPKTRYLVILGCYIMQNHWTGLLPQMCNAKAAGATEEEIMEVAFLACYSAGKAKMVDTGVAMQSVLESATFKNTGPLKE
;
A
#
# COMPACT_ATOMS: atom_id res chain seq x y z
N MET A 1 18.13 -2.21 17.87
CA MET A 1 18.21 -3.54 17.20
C MET A 1 17.61 -3.51 15.79
N ALA A 2 16.45 -2.85 15.57
CA ALA A 2 15.81 -2.70 14.26
C ALA A 2 16.70 -2.06 13.15
N ARG A 3 17.48 -1.01 13.46
CA ARG A 3 18.29 -0.30 12.47
C ARG A 3 19.35 -1.16 11.78
N ARG A 4 20.01 -2.08 12.51
CA ARG A 4 21.01 -3.01 11.94
C ARG A 4 20.40 -4.03 10.99
N ILE A 5 19.14 -4.39 11.18
CA ILE A 5 18.41 -5.29 10.27
C ILE A 5 18.07 -4.52 9.00
N GLU A 6 17.57 -3.29 9.13
CA GLU A 6 17.29 -2.42 7.98
C GLU A 6 18.55 -2.08 7.16
N GLU A 7 19.72 -1.92 7.78
CA GLU A 7 21.00 -1.72 7.06
C GLU A 7 21.28 -2.87 6.08
N LYS A 8 21.02 -4.12 6.48
CA LYS A 8 21.18 -5.29 5.60
C LYS A 8 20.15 -5.29 4.47
N VAL A 9 18.91 -4.91 4.76
CA VAL A 9 17.85 -4.75 3.76
C VAL A 9 18.23 -3.69 2.72
N VAL A 10 18.63 -2.51 3.18
CA VAL A 10 19.02 -1.39 2.32
C VAL A 10 20.23 -1.75 1.48
N LYS A 11 21.23 -2.43 2.07
CA LYS A 11 22.39 -2.91 1.33
C LYS A 11 21.97 -3.85 0.20
N ALA A 12 21.17 -4.88 0.50
CA ALA A 12 20.69 -5.82 -0.50
C ALA A 12 19.88 -5.14 -1.62
N MET A 13 19.07 -4.12 -1.28
CA MET A 13 18.34 -3.33 -2.27
C MET A 13 19.27 -2.50 -3.15
N LYS A 14 20.23 -1.75 -2.58
CA LYS A 14 21.19 -0.93 -3.34
C LYS A 14 22.11 -1.75 -4.25
N GLU A 15 22.38 -3.00 -3.87
CA GLU A 15 23.19 -3.94 -4.65
C GLU A 15 22.43 -4.53 -5.84
N ALA A 16 21.10 -4.61 -5.80
CA ALA A 16 20.29 -5.13 -6.90
C ALA A 16 20.39 -4.25 -8.16
N LYS A 17 20.66 -4.86 -9.32
CA LYS A 17 20.86 -4.14 -10.60
C LYS A 17 19.79 -4.44 -11.63
N THR A 18 19.21 -5.63 -11.57
CA THR A 18 18.14 -6.06 -12.48
C THR A 18 16.79 -6.05 -11.78
N ALA A 19 15.69 -5.93 -12.54
CA ALA A 19 14.35 -5.97 -11.95
C ALA A 19 14.07 -7.25 -11.13
N PRO A 20 14.48 -8.47 -11.56
CA PRO A 20 14.36 -9.66 -10.71
C PRO A 20 15.21 -9.62 -9.44
N GLU A 21 16.42 -9.06 -9.49
CA GLU A 21 17.23 -8.85 -8.28
C GLU A 21 16.57 -7.83 -7.34
N MET A 22 15.99 -6.77 -7.90
CA MET A 22 15.27 -5.75 -7.16
C MET A 22 14.09 -6.34 -6.42
N THR A 23 13.24 -7.14 -7.08
CA THR A 23 12.07 -7.75 -6.43
C THR A 23 12.46 -8.83 -5.43
N LYS A 24 13.50 -9.63 -5.72
CA LYS A 24 14.08 -10.58 -4.77
C LYS A 24 14.65 -9.89 -3.53
N SER A 25 15.30 -8.74 -3.68
CA SER A 25 15.84 -7.97 -2.55
C SER A 25 14.76 -7.53 -1.57
N TRP A 26 13.50 -7.37 -2.02
CA TRP A 26 12.39 -6.98 -1.15
C TRP A 26 12.05 -8.05 -0.11
N TRP A 27 12.36 -9.33 -0.36
CA TRP A 27 12.10 -10.41 0.59
C TRP A 27 12.95 -10.30 1.85
N THR A 28 14.07 -9.57 1.78
CA THR A 28 14.93 -9.33 2.95
C THR A 28 14.22 -8.51 4.04
N GLN A 29 13.15 -7.78 3.71
CA GLN A 29 12.31 -7.06 4.67
C GLN A 29 11.53 -8.00 5.62
N ARG A 30 11.34 -9.26 5.24
CA ARG A 30 10.45 -10.22 5.91
C ARG A 30 11.13 -11.58 6.03
N PRO A 31 11.93 -11.79 7.10
CA PRO A 31 12.59 -13.07 7.34
C PRO A 31 11.60 -14.24 7.37
N GLY A 32 11.97 -15.37 6.75
CA GLY A 32 11.11 -16.56 6.68
C GLY A 32 10.01 -16.50 5.62
N PHE A 33 9.92 -15.43 4.83
CA PHE A 33 8.97 -15.33 3.73
C PHE A 33 9.28 -16.36 2.64
N VAL A 34 8.30 -17.20 2.34
CA VAL A 34 8.31 -18.12 1.20
C VAL A 34 7.40 -17.52 0.12
N PRO A 35 7.94 -17.11 -1.04
CA PRO A 35 7.10 -16.62 -2.11
C PRO A 35 6.18 -17.74 -2.64
N PRO A 36 4.97 -17.41 -3.12
CA PRO A 36 4.12 -18.39 -3.79
C PRO A 36 4.86 -19.10 -4.93
N ALA A 37 4.53 -20.37 -5.19
CA ALA A 37 5.12 -21.14 -6.27
C ALA A 37 4.94 -20.39 -7.62
N GLY A 38 6.04 -20.06 -8.29
CA GLY A 38 6.05 -19.27 -9.53
C GLY A 38 6.64 -17.86 -9.42
N GLY A 39 7.06 -17.42 -8.23
CA GLY A 39 7.57 -16.05 -8.00
C GLY A 39 6.42 -15.03 -7.87
N SER A 40 6.72 -13.79 -7.46
CA SER A 40 5.70 -12.72 -7.33
C SER A 40 5.13 -12.37 -8.70
N SER A 41 4.08 -13.07 -9.08
CA SER A 41 3.40 -12.97 -10.37
C SER A 41 2.92 -11.53 -10.67
N GLU A 42 2.74 -10.71 -9.63
CA GLU A 42 2.24 -9.35 -9.74
C GLU A 42 3.24 -8.40 -10.42
N THR A 43 4.54 -8.65 -10.27
CA THR A 43 5.60 -7.80 -10.85
C THR A 43 6.35 -8.47 -12.00
N ALA A 44 6.29 -9.80 -12.11
CA ALA A 44 6.95 -10.57 -13.15
C ALA A 44 6.66 -10.10 -14.59
N TYR A 45 5.43 -9.63 -14.86
CA TYR A 45 5.06 -9.06 -16.16
C TYR A 45 5.94 -7.84 -16.51
N TRP A 46 6.13 -6.94 -15.54
CA TRP A 46 6.90 -5.71 -15.68
C TRP A 46 8.39 -5.97 -15.62
N GLU A 47 8.86 -6.86 -14.75
CA GLU A 47 10.27 -7.26 -14.66
C GLU A 47 10.83 -7.67 -16.03
N LYS A 48 10.05 -8.45 -16.80
CA LYS A 48 10.46 -8.95 -18.13
C LYS A 48 10.32 -7.91 -19.24
N ARG A 49 9.25 -7.11 -19.22
CA ARG A 49 8.86 -6.27 -20.37
C ARG A 49 9.29 -4.83 -20.25
N LYS A 50 9.32 -4.31 -19.03
CA LYS A 50 9.58 -2.90 -18.70
C LYS A 50 10.27 -2.79 -17.34
N PRO A 51 11.53 -3.27 -17.20
CA PRO A 51 12.26 -3.25 -15.94
C PRO A 51 12.43 -1.83 -15.36
N GLU A 52 12.42 -0.80 -16.20
CA GLU A 52 12.43 0.60 -15.78
C GLU A 52 11.20 0.97 -14.93
N MET A 53 10.06 0.31 -15.12
CA MET A 53 8.87 0.51 -14.28
C MET A 53 9.09 0.00 -12.86
N ILE A 54 9.76 -1.15 -12.71
CA ILE A 54 10.11 -1.70 -11.40
C ILE A 54 11.09 -0.78 -10.67
N SER A 55 12.13 -0.32 -11.36
CA SER A 55 13.09 0.61 -10.79
C SER A 55 12.40 1.93 -10.36
N THR A 56 11.58 2.50 -11.25
CA THR A 56 11.04 3.85 -11.10
C THR A 56 9.83 3.95 -10.18
N TYR A 57 8.96 2.95 -10.11
CA TYR A 57 7.69 3.07 -9.36
C TYR A 57 7.61 2.17 -8.13
N ALA A 58 8.60 1.30 -7.91
CA ALA A 58 8.62 0.40 -6.75
C ALA A 58 9.96 0.44 -6.02
N HIS A 59 11.05 0.07 -6.70
CA HIS A 59 12.31 -0.20 -6.03
C HIS A 59 12.97 1.08 -5.47
N ASN A 60 13.17 2.12 -6.28
CA ASN A 60 13.92 3.31 -5.87
C ASN A 60 13.25 4.03 -4.69
N GLN A 61 11.93 4.20 -4.73
CA GLN A 61 11.16 4.84 -3.67
C GLN A 61 11.23 4.02 -2.39
N LEU A 62 11.03 2.70 -2.48
CA LEU A 62 11.09 1.82 -1.32
C LEU A 62 12.47 1.84 -0.66
N THR A 63 13.54 1.70 -1.43
CA THR A 63 14.91 1.74 -0.92
C THR A 63 15.18 3.06 -0.21
N GLN A 64 14.80 4.19 -0.81
CA GLN A 64 14.98 5.51 -0.18
C GLN A 64 14.17 5.67 1.10
N MET A 65 12.93 5.17 1.14
CA MET A 65 12.09 5.25 2.35
C MET A 65 12.69 4.48 3.52
N ILE A 66 13.26 3.30 3.27
CA ILE A 66 13.91 2.48 4.31
C ILE A 66 15.26 3.11 4.70
N ASP A 67 16.05 3.55 3.73
CA ASP A 67 17.37 4.13 3.95
C ASP A 67 17.31 5.39 4.82
N ARG A 68 16.36 6.30 4.52
CA ARG A 68 16.16 7.52 5.32
C ARG A 68 15.83 7.22 6.78
N GLY A 69 15.11 6.13 7.06
CA GLY A 69 14.85 5.69 8.43
C GLY A 69 14.10 6.68 9.33
N ILE A 70 13.38 7.64 8.74
CA ILE A 70 12.67 8.70 9.48
C ILE A 70 11.53 8.11 10.32
N LEU A 71 10.74 7.22 9.72
CA LEU A 71 9.79 6.37 10.45
C LEU A 71 10.48 5.08 10.86
N ASP A 72 10.22 4.59 12.07
CA ASP A 72 10.60 3.23 12.44
C ASP A 72 9.89 2.21 11.53
N PRO A 73 10.46 1.00 11.34
CA PRO A 73 9.89 0.04 10.40
C PRO A 73 8.46 -0.40 10.74
N LYS A 74 8.08 -0.50 12.02
CA LYS A 74 6.72 -0.91 12.39
C LYS A 74 5.71 0.14 11.93
N THR A 75 5.94 1.39 12.31
CA THR A 75 5.10 2.53 11.89
C THR A 75 5.02 2.63 10.37
N ARG A 76 6.16 2.50 9.66
CA ARG A 76 6.19 2.58 8.20
C ARG A 76 5.28 1.55 7.54
N TYR A 77 5.37 0.27 7.93
CA TYR A 77 4.59 -0.78 7.28
C TYR A 77 3.11 -0.74 7.66
N LEU A 78 2.78 -0.31 8.88
CA LEU A 78 1.38 -0.06 9.28
C LEU A 78 0.75 1.07 8.43
N VAL A 79 1.47 2.17 8.19
CA VAL A 79 0.99 3.24 7.29
C VAL A 79 0.79 2.72 5.86
N ILE A 80 1.78 2.01 5.31
CA ILE A 80 1.69 1.43 3.96
C ILE A 80 0.49 0.49 3.85
N LEU A 81 0.25 -0.35 4.86
CA LEU A 81 -0.89 -1.26 4.89
C LEU A 81 -2.23 -0.50 4.80
N GLY A 82 -2.40 0.55 5.61
CA GLY A 82 -3.60 1.40 5.55
C GLY A 82 -3.81 2.02 4.16
N CYS A 83 -2.73 2.54 3.56
CA CYS A 83 -2.77 3.08 2.19
C CYS A 83 -3.18 2.02 1.15
N TYR A 84 -2.71 0.77 1.29
CA TYR A 84 -3.06 -0.30 0.36
C TYR A 84 -4.53 -0.70 0.47
N ILE A 85 -5.05 -0.76 1.70
CA ILE A 85 -6.48 -1.05 1.95
C ILE A 85 -7.35 0.04 1.32
N MET A 86 -7.02 1.33 1.54
CA MET A 86 -7.77 2.45 0.96
C MET A 86 -7.75 2.46 -0.58
N GLN A 87 -6.70 1.92 -1.20
CA GLN A 87 -6.54 1.82 -2.66
C GLN A 87 -7.12 0.52 -3.24
N ASN A 88 -7.72 -0.35 -2.42
CA ASN A 88 -8.17 -1.68 -2.82
C ASN A 88 -7.05 -2.57 -3.42
N HIS A 89 -5.80 -2.38 -2.97
CA HIS A 89 -4.65 -3.14 -3.45
C HIS A 89 -4.47 -4.45 -2.68
N TRP A 90 -5.37 -5.40 -2.91
CA TRP A 90 -5.50 -6.61 -2.10
C TRP A 90 -4.33 -7.58 -2.22
N THR A 91 -3.76 -7.73 -3.42
CA THR A 91 -2.56 -8.56 -3.64
C THR A 91 -1.35 -8.05 -2.85
N GLY A 92 -1.32 -6.74 -2.56
CA GLY A 92 -0.29 -6.12 -1.75
C GLY A 92 -0.40 -6.39 -0.24
N LEU A 93 -1.52 -6.92 0.26
CA LEU A 93 -1.70 -7.07 1.72
C LEU A 93 -0.75 -8.09 2.32
N LEU A 94 -0.64 -9.28 1.72
CA LEU A 94 0.23 -10.35 2.22
C LEU A 94 1.67 -9.87 2.47
N PRO A 95 2.39 -9.30 1.48
CA PRO A 95 3.75 -8.84 1.71
C PRO A 95 3.86 -7.72 2.75
N GLN A 96 2.88 -6.81 2.85
CA GLN A 96 2.93 -5.70 3.81
C GLN A 96 2.60 -6.12 5.23
N MET A 97 1.63 -7.02 5.43
CA MET A 97 1.35 -7.61 6.74
C MET A 97 2.55 -8.43 7.25
N CYS A 98 3.21 -9.20 6.38
CA CYS A 98 4.45 -9.90 6.73
C CYS A 98 5.58 -8.93 7.13
N ASN A 99 5.75 -7.83 6.39
CA ASN A 99 6.74 -6.80 6.73
C ASN A 99 6.43 -6.14 8.08
N ALA A 100 5.17 -5.80 8.35
CA ALA A 100 4.73 -5.23 9.63
C ALA A 100 4.99 -6.20 10.79
N LYS A 101 4.62 -7.48 10.63
CA LYS A 101 4.88 -8.53 11.63
C LYS A 101 6.38 -8.71 11.88
N ALA A 102 7.20 -8.74 10.83
CA ALA A 102 8.66 -8.81 10.95
C ALA A 102 9.26 -7.59 11.67
N ALA A 103 8.61 -6.44 11.59
CA ALA A 103 8.97 -5.22 12.32
C ALA A 103 8.43 -5.18 13.77
N GLY A 104 7.70 -6.21 14.20
CA GLY A 104 7.15 -6.32 15.55
C GLY A 104 5.71 -5.82 15.71
N ALA A 105 4.96 -5.64 14.62
CA ALA A 105 3.53 -5.37 14.71
C ALA A 105 2.76 -6.59 15.23
N THR A 106 1.80 -6.36 16.13
CA THR A 106 0.85 -7.39 16.56
C THR A 106 -0.28 -7.54 15.55
N GLU A 107 -1.01 -8.66 15.64
CA GLU A 107 -2.20 -8.87 14.82
C GLU A 107 -3.30 -7.84 15.15
N GLU A 108 -3.42 -7.44 16.42
CA GLU A 108 -4.33 -6.37 16.85
C GLU A 108 -3.98 -5.01 16.22
N GLU A 109 -2.70 -4.61 16.20
CA GLU A 109 -2.27 -3.36 15.54
C GLU A 109 -2.57 -3.37 14.03
N ILE A 110 -2.40 -4.53 13.38
CA ILE A 110 -2.74 -4.72 11.97
C ILE A 110 -4.25 -4.61 11.74
N MET A 111 -5.06 -5.23 12.59
CA MET A 111 -6.53 -5.16 12.51
C MET A 111 -7.05 -3.74 12.77
N GLU A 112 -6.45 -3.01 13.72
CA GLU A 112 -6.81 -1.63 14.03
C GLU A 112 -6.53 -0.69 12.84
N VAL A 113 -5.40 -0.87 12.16
CA VAL A 113 -5.09 -0.12 10.92
C VAL A 113 -6.12 -0.42 9.81
N ALA A 114 -6.54 -1.68 9.67
CA ALA A 114 -7.58 -2.03 8.71
C ALA A 114 -8.91 -1.37 9.05
N PHE A 115 -9.30 -1.36 10.32
CA PHE A 115 -10.50 -0.67 10.79
C PHE A 115 -10.42 0.85 10.55
N LEU A 116 -9.29 1.48 10.87
CA LEU A 116 -9.01 2.90 10.60
C LEU A 116 -9.12 3.25 9.11
N ALA A 117 -8.60 2.39 8.22
CA ALA A 117 -8.69 2.59 6.78
C ALA A 117 -10.16 2.53 6.29
N CYS A 118 -10.91 1.52 6.71
CA CYS A 118 -12.33 1.36 6.38
C CYS A 118 -13.17 2.53 6.91
N TYR A 119 -12.96 2.93 8.17
CA TYR A 119 -13.62 4.10 8.76
C TYR A 119 -13.31 5.38 7.98
N SER A 120 -12.04 5.62 7.66
CA SER A 120 -11.61 6.84 6.97
C SER A 120 -12.24 6.96 5.59
N ALA A 121 -12.21 5.88 4.80
CA ALA A 121 -12.84 5.84 3.48
C ALA A 121 -14.36 6.01 3.57
N GLY A 122 -15.02 5.30 4.48
CA GLY A 122 -16.48 5.37 4.66
C GLY A 122 -16.96 6.75 5.11
N LYS A 123 -16.27 7.35 6.09
CA LYS A 123 -16.61 8.69 6.60
C LYS A 123 -16.44 9.76 5.53
N ALA A 124 -15.32 9.77 4.81
CA ALA A 124 -15.10 10.72 3.72
C ALA A 124 -16.22 10.60 2.68
N LYS A 125 -16.54 9.38 2.25
CA LYS A 125 -17.60 9.13 1.27
C LYS A 125 -18.97 9.62 1.76
N MET A 126 -19.30 9.39 3.03
CA MET A 126 -20.56 9.85 3.62
C MET A 126 -20.66 11.39 3.57
N VAL A 127 -19.61 12.09 4.00
CA VAL A 127 -19.57 13.56 4.00
C VAL A 127 -19.70 14.11 2.58
N ASP A 128 -18.89 13.63 1.63
CA ASP A 128 -18.89 14.12 0.25
C ASP A 128 -20.24 13.88 -0.43
N THR A 129 -20.85 12.72 -0.17
CA THR A 129 -22.18 12.38 -0.71
C THR A 129 -23.26 13.29 -0.11
N GLY A 130 -23.19 13.57 1.19
CA GLY A 130 -24.12 14.48 1.86
C GLY A 130 -24.08 15.89 1.26
N VAL A 131 -22.88 16.45 1.07
CA VAL A 131 -22.68 17.76 0.45
C VAL A 131 -23.20 17.78 -0.99
N ALA A 132 -22.86 16.77 -1.78
CA ALA A 132 -23.31 16.67 -3.17
C ALA A 132 -24.84 16.57 -3.25
N MET A 133 -25.46 15.69 -2.45
CA MET A 133 -26.92 15.53 -2.41
C MET A 133 -27.61 16.81 -1.97
N GLN A 134 -27.11 17.47 -0.92
CA GLN A 134 -27.66 18.75 -0.47
C GLN A 134 -27.67 19.77 -1.61
N SER A 135 -26.55 19.93 -2.32
CA SER A 135 -26.45 20.88 -3.43
C SER A 135 -27.47 20.64 -4.54
N VAL A 136 -27.81 19.37 -4.81
CA VAL A 136 -28.80 18.98 -5.82
C VAL A 136 -30.21 19.17 -5.29
N LEU A 137 -30.52 18.59 -4.13
CA LEU A 137 -31.87 18.60 -3.54
C LEU A 137 -32.34 20.01 -3.19
N GLU A 138 -31.42 20.91 -2.85
CA GLU A 138 -31.73 22.32 -2.57
C GLU A 138 -31.79 23.20 -3.82
N SER A 139 -31.32 22.72 -4.98
CA SER A 139 -31.30 23.49 -6.23
C SER A 139 -32.70 23.79 -6.76
N ALA A 140 -32.85 24.96 -7.40
CA ALA A 140 -34.09 25.32 -8.08
C ALA A 140 -34.43 24.34 -9.21
N THR A 141 -33.42 23.85 -9.94
CA THR A 141 -33.61 22.87 -11.02
C THR A 141 -34.27 21.60 -10.51
N PHE A 142 -33.75 20.99 -9.44
CA PHE A 142 -34.33 19.78 -8.88
C PHE A 142 -35.75 20.02 -8.36
N LYS A 143 -35.95 21.12 -7.60
CA LYS A 143 -37.27 21.49 -7.04
C LYS A 143 -38.34 21.76 -8.11
N ASN A 144 -37.95 22.26 -9.28
CA ASN A 144 -38.87 22.58 -10.38
C ASN A 144 -39.05 21.44 -11.39
N THR A 145 -38.28 20.35 -11.29
CA THR A 145 -38.40 19.21 -12.20
C THR A 145 -39.63 18.39 -11.83
N GLY A 146 -40.61 18.34 -12.72
CA GLY A 146 -41.85 17.57 -12.56
C GLY A 146 -41.73 16.13 -13.07
N PRO A 147 -42.78 15.30 -12.88
CA PRO A 147 -42.83 13.97 -13.46
C PRO A 147 -42.84 14.03 -14.99
N LEU A 148 -42.36 12.96 -15.63
CA LEU A 148 -42.57 12.77 -17.07
C LEU A 148 -44.08 12.81 -17.36
N LYS A 149 -44.47 13.53 -18.41
CA LYS A 149 -45.84 13.52 -18.89
C LYS A 149 -46.01 12.38 -19.89
N GLU A 150 -47.12 11.65 -19.78
CA GLU A 150 -47.60 10.73 -20.81
C GLU A 150 -47.96 11.49 -22.09
#